data_AF-A0A3M1Q2P2-F1
#
_entry.id   AF-A0A3M1Q2P2-F1
#
_cell.length_a   1.000
_cell.length_b   1.000
_cell.length_c   1.000
_cell.angle_alpha   90.00
_cell.angle_beta   90.00
_cell.angle_gamma   90.00
#
_symmetry.space_group_name_H-M   'P 1'
#
loop_
_entity.id
_entity.type
_entity.pdbx_description
1 polymer ?
#
loop_
_entity_poly.entity_id
_entity_poly.type
_entity_poly.pdbx_seq_one_letter_code
_entity_poly.pdbx_strand_id
1 'polypeptide(L)' 'MKIDSRPIDEIKPYEKNPRVNDQAVEAVAASIREFGFR' A
#
# COMPACT_ATOMS: atom_id res chain seq x y z
N MET A 1 2.03 15.64 -11.84
CA MET A 1 1.53 14.60 -10.91
C MET A 1 1.27 15.29 -9.57
N LYS A 2 0.12 15.08 -8.94
CA LYS A 2 -0.19 15.64 -7.61
C LYS A 2 -0.17 14.49 -6.61
N ILE A 3 0.53 14.69 -5.49
CA ILE A 3 0.64 13.72 -4.41
C ILE A 3 0.11 14.40 -3.14
N ASP A 4 -0.74 13.68 -2.40
CA ASP A 4 -1.29 14.11 -1.14
C ASP A 4 -1.30 12.95 -0.13
N SER A 5 -1.24 13.30 1.15
CA SER A 5 -1.38 12.34 2.25
C SER A 5 -2.86 12.21 2.59
N ARG A 6 -3.34 10.97 2.72
CA ARG A 6 -4.74 10.67 3.05
C ARG A 6 -4.83 9.65 4.19
N PRO A 7 -5.88 9.73 5.02
CA PRO A 7 -6.22 8.66 5.95
C PRO A 7 -6.44 7.33 5.21
N ILE A 8 -5.99 6.23 5.81
CA ILE A 8 -6.06 4.89 5.19
C ILE A 8 -7.51 4.37 5.08
N ASP A 9 -8.37 4.77 6.01
CA ASP A 9 -9.79 4.41 6.08
C ASP A 9 -10.63 5.04 4.97
N GLU A 10 -10.13 6.09 4.30
CA GLU A 10 -10.76 6.64 3.10
C GLU A 10 -10.52 5.79 1.84
N ILE A 11 -9.54 4.87 1.87
CA ILE A 11 -9.18 4.04 0.71
C ILE A 11 -10.11 2.83 0.64
N LYS A 12 -10.99 2.82 -0.36
CA LYS A 12 -11.92 1.70 -0.61
C LYS A 12 -11.23 0.57 -1.38
N PRO A 13 -11.20 -0.67 -0.84
CA PRO A 13 -10.70 -1.82 -1.58
C PRO A 13 -11.49 -2.06 -2.87
N TYR A 14 -10.80 -2.50 -3.92
CA TYR A 14 -11.44 -2.90 -5.16
C TYR A 14 -11.92 -4.36 -5.03
N GLU A 15 -13.24 -4.57 -5.12
CA GLU A 15 -13.89 -5.87 -4.90
C GLU A 15 -13.39 -6.98 -5.85
N LYS A 16 -13.10 -6.64 -7.11
CA LYS A 16 -12.65 -7.59 -8.13
C LYS A 16 -11.14 -7.56 -8.35
N ASN A 17 -10.37 -7.32 -7.30
CA ASN A 17 -8.92 -7.29 -7.39
C ASN A 17 -8.35 -8.71 -7.56
N PRO A 18 -7.78 -9.09 -8.73
CA PRO A 18 -7.30 -10.45 -8.96
C PRO A 18 -5.93 -10.72 -8.30
N ARG A 19 -5.32 -9.69 -7.69
CA ARG A 19 -3.98 -9.78 -7.11
C ARG A 19 -4.01 -10.55 -5.79
N VAL A 20 -3.42 -11.73 -5.81
CA VAL A 20 -3.08 -12.53 -4.61
C VAL A 20 -1.57 -12.48 -4.44
N ASN A 21 -1.09 -11.75 -3.43
CA ASN A 21 0.35 -11.49 -3.24
C ASN A 21 0.72 -11.28 -1.77
N ASP A 22 0.12 -12.06 -0.89
CA ASP A 22 0.31 -11.96 0.56
C ASP A 22 1.78 -12.13 0.98
N GLN A 23 2.50 -12.97 0.25
CA GLN A 23 3.94 -13.21 0.44
C GLN A 23 4.83 -11.97 0.33
N ALA A 24 4.40 -10.92 -0.40
CA ALA A 24 5.19 -9.70 -0.56
C ALA A 24 4.91 -8.66 0.53
N VAL A 25 3.86 -8.84 1.35
CA VAL A 25 3.41 -7.83 2.31
C VAL A 25 4.50 -7.51 3.33
N GLU A 26 5.17 -8.54 3.87
CA GLU A 26 6.21 -8.36 4.88
C GLU A 26 7.39 -7.54 4.35
N ALA A 27 7.90 -7.90 3.17
CA ALA A 27 9.02 -7.21 2.53
C ALA A 27 8.69 -5.74 2.21
N VAL A 28 7.48 -5.47 1.71
CA VAL A 28 7.03 -4.10 1.39
C VAL A 28 6.87 -3.28 2.67
N ALA A 29 6.26 -3.84 3.71
CA ALA A 29 6.09 -3.15 4.98
C ALA A 29 7.43 -2.84 5.66
N ALA A 30 8.43 -3.74 5.56
CA ALA A 30 9.79 -3.48 6.04
C ALA A 30 10.43 -2.29 5.29
N SER A 31 10.36 -2.29 3.96
CA SER A 31 10.89 -1.20 3.12
C SER A 31 10.26 0.16 3.42
N ILE A 32 8.93 0.22 3.57
CA ILE A 32 8.23 1.49 3.91
C ILE A 32 8.67 1.99 5.30
N ARG A 33 8.92 1.11 6.27
CA ARG A 33 9.41 1.52 7.60
C ARG A 33 10.84 2.09 7.56
N GLU A 34 11.70 1.50 6.73
CA GLU A 34 13.11 1.93 6.63
C GLU A 34 13.28 3.20 5.80
N PHE A 35 12.51 3.34 4.72
CA PHE A 35 12.75 4.38 3.71
C PHE A 35 11.58 5.33 3.45
N GLY A 36 10.40 5.04 3.99
CA GLY A 36 9.16 5.76 3.67
C GLY A 36 8.62 5.46 2.27
N PHE A 37 7.57 6.17 1.88
CA PHE A 37 7.04 6.16 0.51
C PHE A 37 7.87 7.11 -0.35
N ARG A 38 8.54 6.57 -1.38
CA ARG A 38 9.41 7.27 -2.32
C ARG A 38 9.07 6.91 -3.76
#